data_AF-A0A366VWF0-F1
#
_entry.id   AF-A0A366VWF0-F1
#
_cell.length_a   1.000
_cell.length_b   1.000
_cell.length_c   1.000
_cell.angle_alpha   90.00
_cell.angle_beta   90.00
_cell.angle_gamma   90.00
#
_symmetry.space_group_name_H-M   'P 1'
#
loop_
_entity.id
_entity.type
_entity.pdbx_description
1 polymer ?
#
loop_
_entity_poly.entity_id
_entity_poly.type
_entity_poly.pdbx_seq_one_letter_code
_entity_poly.pdbx_strand_id
1 'polypeptide(L)'
;MAFTHPIGEEHPFPAVFALAQAEGFARLEMVNVYDGALIRLFCKNPDLVFRLQGDPGSAMDRQTFDYYKHITVEATTPHDMLATLKSHIAESGA
;
A
#
# COMPACT_ATOMS: atom_id res chain seq x y z
N MET A 1 -23.03 -6.43 2.90
CA MET A 1 -22.56 -5.08 2.55
C MET A 1 -21.71 -5.25 1.30
N ALA A 2 -22.05 -4.59 0.20
CA ALA A 2 -21.20 -4.59 -0.99
C ALA A 2 -20.16 -3.50 -0.78
N PHE A 3 -18.89 -3.89 -0.62
CA PHE A 3 -17.79 -2.93 -0.62
C PHE A 3 -17.65 -2.40 -2.05
N THR A 4 -17.50 -1.09 -2.20
CA THR A 4 -17.35 -0.43 -3.52
C THR A 4 -15.90 -0.45 -4.02
N HIS A 5 -15.03 -1.12 -3.27
CA HIS A 5 -13.60 -1.23 -3.49
C HIS A 5 -13.16 -2.68 -3.21
N PRO A 6 -12.07 -3.15 -3.81
CA PRO A 6 -11.59 -4.51 -3.60
C PRO A 6 -11.11 -4.72 -2.16
N ILE A 7 -11.45 -5.86 -1.56
CA ILE A 7 -11.10 -6.22 -0.18
C ILE A 7 -10.36 -7.55 -0.14
N GLY A 8 -9.58 -7.78 0.92
CA GLY A 8 -8.90 -9.05 1.12
C GLY A 8 -8.02 -9.45 -0.07
N GLU A 9 -8.25 -10.65 -0.62
CA GLU A 9 -7.50 -11.19 -1.76
C GLU A 9 -7.85 -10.53 -3.11
N GLU A 10 -8.99 -9.84 -3.22
CA GLU A 10 -9.34 -9.07 -4.42
C GLU A 10 -8.54 -7.77 -4.50
N HIS A 11 -7.99 -7.31 -3.37
CA HIS A 11 -7.15 -6.12 -3.34
C HIS A 11 -5.79 -6.43 -4.01
N PRO A 12 -5.23 -5.53 -4.83
CA PRO A 12 -3.94 -5.77 -5.46
C PRO A 12 -2.74 -5.74 -4.48
N PHE A 13 -2.91 -5.20 -3.28
CA PHE A 13 -1.80 -4.93 -2.35
C PHE A 13 -1.19 -6.19 -1.72
N PRO A 14 -1.98 -7.20 -1.31
CA PRO A 14 -1.42 -8.49 -0.92
C PRO A 14 -0.55 -9.13 -2.01
N ALA A 15 -0.99 -9.09 -3.28
CA ALA A 15 -0.21 -9.63 -4.39
C ALA A 15 1.09 -8.84 -4.62
N VAL A 16 1.02 -7.51 -4.57
CA VAL A 16 2.18 -6.62 -4.65
C VAL A 16 3.16 -6.85 -3.51
N PHE A 17 2.65 -7.04 -2.28
CA PHE A 17 3.45 -7.33 -1.10
C PHE A 17 4.17 -8.68 -1.23
N ALA A 18 3.46 -9.73 -1.66
CA ALA A 18 4.05 -11.04 -1.91
C ALA A 18 5.15 -10.96 -2.98
N LEU A 19 4.93 -10.20 -4.06
CA LEU A 19 5.93 -9.96 -5.10
C LEU A 19 7.15 -9.21 -4.55
N ALA A 20 6.94 -8.16 -3.75
CA ALA A 20 8.01 -7.41 -3.12
C ALA A 20 8.89 -8.31 -2.24
N GLN A 21 8.28 -9.19 -1.45
CA GLN A 21 8.99 -10.17 -0.62
C GLN A 21 9.75 -11.20 -1.47
N ALA A 22 9.17 -11.69 -2.56
CA ALA A 22 9.83 -12.59 -3.49
C ALA A 22 11.05 -11.95 -4.18
N GLU A 23 10.99 -10.65 -4.45
CA GLU A 23 12.10 -9.87 -5.01
C GLU A 23 13.13 -9.40 -3.95
N GLY A 24 12.96 -9.77 -2.67
CA GLY A 24 13.85 -9.38 -1.59
C GLY A 24 13.70 -7.93 -1.11
N PHE A 25 12.59 -7.27 -1.46
CA PHE A 25 12.30 -5.90 -1.05
C PHE A 25 11.66 -5.82 0.34
N ALA A 26 12.43 -6.19 1.36
CA ALA A 26 11.99 -6.30 2.76
C ALA A 26 11.66 -4.96 3.46
N ARG A 27 11.77 -3.83 2.75
CA ARG A 27 11.44 -2.49 3.29
C ARG A 27 9.94 -2.20 3.26
N LEU A 28 9.20 -2.93 2.43
CA LEU A 28 7.75 -2.78 2.32
C LEU A 28 7.09 -3.57 3.44
N GLU A 29 6.18 -2.93 4.15
CA GLU A 29 5.31 -3.53 5.15
C GLU A 29 3.85 -3.36 4.70
N MET A 30 2.98 -4.25 5.18
CA MET A 30 1.55 -4.21 4.88
C MET A 30 0.76 -4.15 6.18
N VAL A 31 -0.20 -3.23 6.25
CA VAL A 31 -1.23 -3.24 7.28
C VAL A 31 -2.54 -3.71 6.66
N ASN A 32 -3.23 -4.61 7.34
CA ASN A 32 -4.53 -5.11 6.97
C ASN A 32 -5.44 -4.99 8.20
N VAL A 33 -6.51 -4.22 8.09
CA VAL A 33 -7.48 -4.00 9.16
C VAL A 33 -8.91 -4.24 8.67
N TYR A 34 -9.81 -4.52 9.62
CA TYR A 34 -11.21 -4.87 9.36
C TYR A 34 -11.35 -6.04 8.37
N ASP A 35 -10.67 -7.15 8.64
CA ASP A 35 -10.78 -8.40 7.85
C ASP A 35 -10.52 -8.22 6.34
N GLY A 36 -9.55 -7.39 5.97
CA GLY A 36 -9.22 -7.12 4.57
C GLY A 36 -9.96 -5.93 3.95
N ALA A 37 -10.87 -5.28 4.68
CA ALA A 37 -11.61 -4.14 4.13
C ALA A 37 -10.75 -2.87 3.96
N LEU A 38 -9.61 -2.79 4.66
CA LEU A 38 -8.63 -1.73 4.48
C LEU A 38 -7.23 -2.31 4.48
N ILE A 39 -6.53 -2.15 3.36
CA ILE A 39 -5.16 -2.58 3.19
C ILE A 39 -4.32 -1.37 2.81
N ARG A 40 -3.18 -1.16 3.48
CA ARG A 40 -2.16 -0.17 3.08
C ARG A 40 -0.82 -0.84 3.00
N LEU A 41 -0.04 -0.46 1.99
CA LEU A 41 1.38 -0.74 1.93
C LEU A 41 2.12 0.47 2.48
N PHE A 42 3.18 0.27 3.24
CA PHE A 42 3.95 1.37 3.79
C PHE A 42 5.43 1.00 3.91
N CYS A 43 6.27 2.02 4.04
CA CYS A 43 7.70 1.91 4.30
C CYS A 43 8.01 2.86 5.45
N LYS A 44 8.88 2.44 6.38
CA LYS A 44 9.34 3.28 7.51
C LYS A 44 10.56 4.13 7.19
N ASN A 45 11.24 3.86 6.07
CA ASN A 45 12.42 4.63 5.67
C ASN A 45 12.60 4.60 4.14
N PRO A 46 12.08 5.63 3.44
CA PRO A 46 11.38 6.83 3.94
C PRO A 46 9.95 6.52 4.45
N ASP A 47 9.41 7.36 5.34
CA ASP A 47 8.05 7.26 5.89
C ASP A 47 6.98 7.52 4.81
N LEU A 48 6.62 6.48 4.06
CA LEU A 48 5.65 6.52 2.98
C LEU A 48 4.52 5.54 3.24
N VAL A 49 3.29 5.96 3.00
CA VAL A 49 2.11 5.09 2.97
C VAL A 49 1.45 5.16 1.61
N PHE A 50 1.09 4.00 1.09
CA PHE A 50 0.47 3.83 -0.21
C PHE A 50 -0.98 3.40 -0.04
N ARG A 51 -1.87 4.11 -0.73
CA ARG A 51 -3.30 3.88 -0.77
C ARG A 51 -3.74 3.62 -2.20
N LEU A 52 -4.66 2.68 -2.39
CA LEU A 52 -5.24 2.44 -3.70
C LEU A 52 -6.21 3.57 -4.07
N GLN A 53 -6.20 4.01 -5.31
CA GLN A 53 -7.22 4.93 -5.81
C GLN A 53 -8.61 4.28 -5.67
N GLY A 54 -9.53 5.01 -5.02
CA GLY A 54 -10.88 4.52 -4.76
C GLY A 54 -11.07 3.85 -3.40
N ASP A 55 -9.99 3.49 -2.69
CA ASP A 55 -10.11 3.01 -1.32
C ASP A 55 -10.69 4.10 -0.42
N PRO A 56 -11.54 3.79 0.56
CA PRO A 56 -12.01 4.77 1.53
C PRO A 56 -10.85 5.23 2.43
N GLY A 57 -10.82 6.52 2.74
CA GLY A 57 -9.95 7.05 3.79
C GLY A 57 -10.48 6.62 5.16
N SER A 58 -9.59 6.25 6.07
CA SER A 58 -9.96 5.76 7.40
C SER A 58 -9.34 6.58 8.51
N ALA A 59 -9.99 6.61 9.67
CA ALA A 59 -9.38 7.16 10.89
C ALA A 59 -8.06 6.45 11.24
N MET A 60 -7.91 5.17 10.88
CA MET A 60 -6.66 4.43 11.01
C MET A 60 -5.52 5.08 10.21
N ASP A 61 -5.81 5.61 9.01
CA ASP A 61 -4.78 6.27 8.18
C ASP A 61 -4.19 7.46 8.93
N ARG A 62 -5.05 8.21 9.65
CA ARG A 62 -4.60 9.34 10.47
C ARG A 62 -3.91 8.91 11.76
N GLN A 63 -4.34 7.81 12.40
CA GLN A 63 -3.74 7.37 13.66
C GLN A 63 -2.36 6.72 13.47
N THR A 64 -2.20 5.92 12.40
CA THR A 64 -0.99 5.14 12.15
C THR A 64 0.00 5.88 11.26
N PHE A 65 -0.50 6.69 10.31
CA PHE A 65 0.29 7.29 9.24
C PHE A 65 0.19 8.83 9.21
N ASP A 66 -0.05 9.49 10.35
CA ASP A 66 -0.20 10.96 10.43
C ASP A 66 1.02 11.71 9.85
N TYR A 67 2.21 11.18 10.11
CA TYR A 67 3.49 11.78 9.68
C TYR A 67 4.06 11.16 8.40
N TYR A 68 3.40 10.14 7.86
CA TYR A 68 3.85 9.47 6.63
C TYR A 68 3.36 10.29 5.44
N LYS A 69 4.12 10.27 4.35
CA LYS A 69 3.65 10.85 3.09
C LYS A 69 2.67 9.89 2.43
N HIS A 70 1.46 10.37 2.18
CA HIS A 70 0.38 9.59 1.55
C HIS A 70 0.53 9.63 0.03
N ILE A 71 0.76 8.47 -0.58
CA ILE A 71 0.84 8.29 -2.02
C ILE A 71 -0.38 7.50 -2.48
N THR A 72 -1.13 8.04 -3.43
CA THR A 72 -2.24 7.32 -4.06
C THR A 72 -1.73 6.63 -5.32
N VAL A 73 -1.96 5.33 -5.44
CA VAL A 73 -1.57 4.52 -6.59
C VAL A 73 -2.80 3.96 -7.30
N GLU A 74 -2.76 3.92 -8.62
CA GLU A 74 -3.83 3.35 -9.42
C GLU A 74 -3.73 1.81 -9.43
N ALA A 75 -4.86 1.13 -9.54
CA ALA A 75 -4.90 -0.33 -9.64
C ALA A 75 -4.47 -0.76 -11.06
N THR A 76 -3.29 -1.38 -11.17
CA THR A 76 -2.78 -1.93 -12.45
C THR A 76 -2.25 -3.35 -12.21
N THR A 77 -1.17 -3.76 -12.88
CA THR A 77 -0.55 -5.07 -12.63
C THR A 77 0.31 -5.00 -11.35
N PRO A 78 0.42 -6.09 -10.57
CA PRO A 78 1.25 -6.08 -9.36
C PRO A 78 2.72 -5.71 -9.61
N HIS A 79 3.26 -6.04 -10.79
CA HIS A 79 4.62 -5.66 -11.20
C HIS A 79 4.75 -4.16 -11.41
N ASP A 80 3.84 -3.54 -12.16
CA ASP A 80 3.89 -2.10 -12.42
C ASP A 80 3.68 -1.31 -11.12
N MET A 81 2.74 -1.75 -10.28
CA MET A 81 2.52 -1.15 -8.97
C MET A 81 3.76 -1.23 -8.09
N LEU A 82 4.42 -2.40 -8.03
CA LEU A 82 5.68 -2.55 -7.29
C LEU A 82 6.79 -1.64 -7.84
N ALA A 83 6.89 -1.50 -9.16
CA ALA A 83 7.85 -0.58 -9.77
C ALA A 83 7.56 0.88 -9.36
N THR A 84 6.30 1.32 -9.40
CA THR A 84 5.90 2.66 -8.93
C THR A 84 6.20 2.87 -7.44
N LEU A 85 5.90 1.89 -6.59
CA LEU A 85 6.21 1.90 -5.16
C LEU A 85 7.71 2.10 -4.91
N LYS A 86 8.54 1.32 -5.62
CA LYS A 86 10.01 1.40 -5.53
C LYS A 86 10.53 2.76 -6.00
N SER A 87 10.00 3.31 -7.10
CA SER A 87 10.39 4.63 -7.59
C SER A 87 10.10 5.72 -6.56
N HIS A 88 8.92 5.73 -5.94
CA HIS A 88 8.60 6.71 -4.90
C HIS A 88 9.45 6.57 -3.63
N ILE A 89 9.78 5.33 -3.25
CA ILE A 89 10.70 5.03 -2.15
C ILE A 89 12.10 5.55 -2.47
N ALA A 90 12.59 5.34 -3.68
CA ALA A 90 13.90 5.82 -4.12
C ALA A 90 13.95 7.36 -4.18
N GLU A 91 12.91 8.00 -4.71
CA GLU A 91 12.80 9.47 -4.79
C GLU A 91 12.72 10.14 -3.42
N SER A 92 12.05 9.50 -2.45
CA SER A 92 11.85 10.09 -1.11
C SER A 92 12.97 9.74 -0.12
N GLY A 93 13.81 8.75 -0.44
CA GLY A 93 14.95 8.33 0.37
C GLY A 93 16.31 8.80 -0.15
N ALA A 94 16.34 9.56 -1.26
CA ALA A 94 17.51 10.18 -1.85
C ALA A 94 17.82 11.56 -1.26
#